data_AF-A0A1G2UZH0-F1
#
_entry.id   AF-A0A1G2UZH0-F1
#
_cell.length_a   1.000
_cell.length_b   1.000
_cell.length_c   1.000
_cell.angle_alpha   90.00
_cell.angle_beta   90.00
_cell.angle_gamma   90.00
#
_symmetry.space_group_name_H-M   'P 1'
#
loop_
_entity.id
_entity.type
_entity.pdbx_description
1 polymer ?
#
loop_
_entity_poly.entity_id
_entity_poly.type
_entity_poly.pdbx_seq_one_letter_code
_entity_poly.pdbx_strand_id
1 'polypeptide(L)'
;MFGWTKNNTTTSQSDKKEEKTSFFSWRISGPELKRQIENYHTFKITESYRGISTIIIIAIFGLVSLLSLFSIGVEPSEKVISIFFNAVVMLPVAFFVYKGHRWAIVVMVALITYGVGSYLLESGKISVLAIFIWLLLIPRFWKALKIENERRKVKAPSTF
;
A
#
# COMPACT_ATOMS: atom_id res chain seq x y z
N MET A 1 -32.27 -40.50 46.01
CA MET A 1 -32.62 -40.01 44.66
C MET A 1 -31.49 -39.10 44.20
N PHE A 2 -30.54 -39.62 43.41
CA PHE A 2 -29.37 -38.86 42.95
C PHE A 2 -29.75 -38.05 41.71
N GLY A 3 -29.87 -36.73 41.87
CA GLY A 3 -30.02 -35.80 40.75
C GLY A 3 -28.65 -35.30 40.29
N TRP A 4 -28.13 -35.88 39.21
CA TRP A 4 -26.97 -35.34 38.50
C TRP A 4 -27.41 -34.18 37.60
N THR A 5 -27.07 -32.95 37.96
CA THR A 5 -27.16 -31.80 37.04
C THR A 5 -25.92 -31.76 36.15
N LYS A 6 -26.10 -32.06 34.86
CA LYS A 6 -25.08 -31.84 33.83
C LYS A 6 -25.05 -30.35 33.51
N ASN A 7 -24.01 -29.66 33.97
CA ASN A 7 -23.72 -28.30 33.56
C ASN A 7 -22.96 -28.35 32.23
N ASN A 8 -23.68 -28.22 31.11
CA ASN A 8 -23.06 -28.01 29.82
C ASN A 8 -22.69 -26.53 29.69
N THR A 9 -21.47 -26.18 30.08
CA THR A 9 -20.86 -24.89 29.75
C THR A 9 -20.52 -24.91 28.27
N THR A 10 -21.47 -24.49 27.43
CA THR A 10 -21.19 -24.26 26.00
C THR A 10 -20.34 -23.00 25.91
N THR A 11 -19.02 -23.16 25.95
CA THR A 11 -18.06 -22.14 25.56
C THR A 11 -18.40 -21.75 24.12
N SER A 12 -19.07 -20.62 23.95
CA SER A 12 -19.29 -20.00 22.64
C SER A 12 -17.92 -19.58 22.10
N GLN A 13 -17.27 -20.51 21.39
CA GLN A 13 -16.27 -20.16 20.40
C GLN A 13 -16.99 -19.31 19.36
N SER A 14 -16.89 -17.99 19.53
CA SER A 14 -17.12 -17.03 18.46
C SER A 14 -16.14 -17.38 17.35
N ASP A 15 -16.57 -18.23 16.42
CA ASP A 15 -15.94 -18.39 15.12
C ASP A 15 -15.90 -17.01 14.47
N LYS A 16 -14.77 -16.32 14.64
CA LYS A 16 -14.43 -15.11 13.91
C LYS A 16 -14.31 -15.52 12.46
N LYS A 17 -15.42 -15.43 11.74
CA LYS A 17 -15.48 -15.57 10.30
C LYS A 17 -14.40 -14.66 9.71
N GLU A 18 -13.32 -15.25 9.22
CA GLU A 18 -12.28 -14.52 8.50
C GLU A 18 -12.94 -13.88 7.29
N GLU A 19 -13.26 -12.59 7.41
CA GLU A 19 -13.80 -11.80 6.33
C GLU A 19 -12.73 -11.78 5.23
N LYS A 20 -12.90 -12.63 4.20
CA LYS A 20 -11.99 -12.71 3.06
C LYS A 20 -11.88 -11.32 2.45
N THR A 21 -10.82 -10.60 2.81
CA THR A 21 -10.60 -9.26 2.29
C THR A 21 -10.24 -9.39 0.81
N SER A 22 -11.18 -9.00 -0.06
CA SER A 22 -10.92 -8.92 -1.50
C SER A 22 -9.66 -8.11 -1.78
N PHE A 23 -8.86 -8.51 -2.76
CA PHE A 23 -7.63 -7.82 -3.15
C PHE A 23 -7.89 -6.35 -3.55
N PHE A 24 -9.11 -6.06 -4.03
CA PHE A 24 -9.60 -4.73 -4.42
C PHE A 24 -10.27 -3.95 -3.28
N SER A 25 -10.32 -4.50 -2.08
CA SER A 25 -10.94 -3.83 -0.94
C SER A 25 -10.14 -2.59 -0.53
N TRP A 26 -10.82 -1.46 -0.38
CA TRP A 26 -10.27 -0.23 0.21
C TRP A 26 -10.27 -0.27 1.74
N ARG A 27 -11.04 -1.20 2.32
CA ARG A 27 -11.16 -1.39 3.77
C ARG A 27 -10.11 -2.37 4.29
N ILE A 28 -9.65 -2.13 5.51
CA ILE A 28 -8.88 -3.07 6.32
C ILE A 28 -9.81 -3.56 7.42
N SER A 29 -9.87 -4.87 7.64
CA SER A 29 -10.62 -5.44 8.76
C SER A 29 -9.98 -5.00 10.09
N GLY A 30 -10.79 -4.83 11.13
CA GLY A 30 -10.30 -4.45 12.47
C GLY A 30 -9.21 -5.38 13.01
N PRO A 31 -9.35 -6.72 12.90
CA PRO A 31 -8.31 -7.66 13.33
C PRO A 31 -6.99 -7.49 12.57
N GLU A 32 -7.04 -7.32 11.24
CA GLU A 32 -5.84 -7.14 10.42
C GLU A 32 -5.13 -5.82 10.74
N LEU A 33 -5.89 -4.75 10.95
CA LEU A 33 -5.35 -3.46 11.35
C LEU A 33 -4.60 -3.56 12.69
N LYS A 34 -5.18 -4.21 13.70
CA LYS A 34 -4.52 -4.42 14.99
C LYS A 34 -3.25 -5.26 14.85
N ARG A 35 -3.34 -6.37 14.13
CA ARG A 35 -2.21 -7.26 13.83
C ARG A 35 -1.03 -6.49 13.21
N GLN A 36 -1.31 -5.64 12.21
CA GLN A 36 -0.32 -4.79 11.53
C GLN A 36 0.35 -3.74 12.45
N ILE A 37 -0.39 -3.22 13.43
CA ILE A 37 0.11 -2.24 14.40
C ILE A 37 0.95 -2.93 15.49
N GLU A 38 0.49 -4.06 16.01
CA GLU A 38 1.16 -4.82 17.09
C GLU A 38 2.50 -5.41 16.61
N ASN A 39 2.51 -5.98 15.40
CA ASN A 39 3.67 -6.62 14.80
C ASN A 39 4.43 -5.68 13.84
N TYR A 40 4.32 -4.37 14.06
CA TYR A 40 4.83 -3.36 13.13
C TYR A 40 6.34 -3.46 12.88
N HIS A 41 7.13 -3.92 13.84
CA HIS A 41 8.59 -4.08 13.69
C HIS A 41 9.03 -5.51 13.37
N THR A 42 8.14 -6.49 13.53
CA THR A 42 8.43 -7.91 13.33
C THR A 42 8.01 -8.41 11.95
N PHE A 43 7.06 -7.74 11.29
CA PHE A 43 6.62 -8.14 9.95
C PHE A 43 7.71 -8.02 8.89
N LYS A 44 7.73 -9.00 7.99
CA LYS A 44 8.54 -8.96 6.77
C LYS A 44 8.05 -7.85 5.84
N ILE A 45 8.91 -7.45 4.92
CA ILE A 45 8.60 -6.42 3.91
C ILE A 45 7.36 -6.82 3.09
N THR A 46 7.20 -8.11 2.78
CA THR A 46 6.06 -8.63 2.01
C THR A 46 4.76 -8.76 2.80
N GLU A 47 4.81 -8.69 4.13
CA GLU A 47 3.65 -8.89 5.02
C GLU A 47 3.08 -7.57 5.53
N SER A 48 3.91 -6.52 5.58
CA SER A 48 3.50 -5.19 6.01
C SER A 48 2.99 -4.34 4.85
N TYR A 49 1.90 -3.59 5.05
CA TYR A 49 1.38 -2.72 3.99
C TYR A 49 2.38 -1.64 3.53
N ARG A 50 3.26 -1.16 4.43
CA ARG A 50 4.36 -0.24 4.07
C ARG A 50 5.39 -0.91 3.15
N GLY A 51 5.72 -2.18 3.42
CA GLY A 51 6.71 -2.91 2.64
C GLY A 51 6.13 -3.34 1.30
N ILE A 52 4.87 -3.78 1.25
CA ILE A 52 4.13 -3.99 0.00
C ILE A 52 4.10 -2.71 -0.84
N SER A 53 3.80 -1.56 -0.22
CA SER A 53 3.81 -0.27 -0.91
C SER A 53 5.20 0.08 -1.45
N THR A 54 6.26 -0.20 -0.69
CA THR A 54 7.65 0.00 -1.13
C THR A 54 7.99 -0.88 -2.33
N ILE A 55 7.63 -2.16 -2.28
CA ILE A 55 7.84 -3.10 -3.38
C ILE A 55 7.10 -2.62 -4.64
N ILE A 56 5.88 -2.13 -4.50
CA ILE A 56 5.11 -1.55 -5.61
C ILE A 56 5.85 -0.37 -6.23
N ILE A 57 6.38 0.57 -5.41
CA ILE A 57 7.13 1.73 -5.92
C ILE A 57 8.34 1.28 -6.71
N ILE A 58 9.13 0.34 -6.18
CA ILE A 58 10.33 -0.19 -6.84
C ILE A 58 9.96 -0.94 -8.13
N ALA A 59 8.88 -1.74 -8.11
CA ALA A 59 8.41 -2.46 -9.29
C ALA A 59 7.95 -1.51 -10.40
N ILE A 60 7.22 -0.44 -10.05
CA ILE A 60 6.79 0.59 -11.01
C ILE A 60 8.02 1.31 -11.57
N PHE A 61 8.94 1.75 -10.72
CA PHE A 61 10.18 2.40 -11.15
C PHE A 61 10.99 1.50 -12.10
N GLY A 62 11.16 0.22 -11.76
CA GLY A 62 11.87 -0.75 -12.59
C GLY A 62 11.17 -0.99 -13.92
N LEU A 63 9.85 -1.15 -13.92
CA LEU A 63 9.07 -1.34 -15.15
C LEU A 63 9.15 -0.11 -16.06
N VAL A 64 8.98 1.10 -15.52
CA VAL A 64 9.06 2.35 -16.31
C VAL A 64 10.47 2.54 -16.87
N SER A 65 11.51 2.27 -16.07
CA SER A 65 12.90 2.36 -16.52
C SER A 65 13.19 1.34 -17.63
N LEU A 66 12.70 0.11 -17.50
CA LEU A 66 12.83 -0.92 -18.51
C LEU A 66 12.14 -0.51 -19.82
N LEU A 67 10.91 -0.01 -19.75
CA LEU A 67 10.16 0.46 -20.93
C LEU A 67 10.87 1.64 -21.61
N SER A 68 11.48 2.55 -20.83
CA SER A 68 12.24 3.69 -21.38
C SER A 68 13.43 3.23 -22.24
N LEU A 69 14.12 2.15 -21.85
CA LEU A 69 15.24 1.62 -22.63
C LEU A 69 14.81 1.18 -24.05
N PHE A 70 13.62 0.62 -24.19
CA PHE A 70 13.07 0.14 -25.46
C PHE A 70 12.33 1.22 -26.28
N SER A 71 12.28 2.47 -25.83
CA SER A 71 11.63 3.55 -26.58
C SER A 71 12.35 3.82 -27.91
N ILE A 72 11.61 3.82 -29.02
CA ILE A 72 12.12 4.10 -30.37
C ILE A 72 12.04 5.61 -30.61
N GLY A 73 13.09 6.19 -31.19
CA GLY A 73 13.12 7.62 -31.56
C GLY A 73 13.56 8.58 -30.44
N VAL A 74 13.98 8.05 -29.28
CA VAL A 74 14.57 8.83 -28.18
C VAL A 74 16.08 8.61 -28.15
N GLU A 75 16.86 9.69 -28.03
CA GLU A 75 18.31 9.58 -27.98
C GLU A 75 18.79 8.82 -26.72
N PRO A 76 19.90 8.07 -26.79
CA PRO A 76 20.42 7.34 -25.63
C PRO A 76 20.69 8.21 -24.40
N SER A 77 21.18 9.44 -24.62
CA SER A 77 21.44 10.45 -23.57
C SER A 77 20.16 10.80 -22.82
N GLU A 78 19.07 11.08 -23.54
CA GLU A 78 17.77 11.44 -22.97
C GLU A 78 17.16 10.29 -22.15
N LYS A 79 17.30 9.05 -22.63
CA LYS A 79 16.88 7.85 -21.88
C LYS A 79 17.58 7.78 -20.53
N VAL A 80 18.90 7.91 -20.51
CA VAL A 80 19.70 7.85 -19.27
C VAL A 80 19.31 8.98 -18.31
N ILE A 81 19.15 10.20 -18.84
CA ILE A 81 18.74 11.37 -18.04
C ILE A 81 17.36 11.14 -17.42
N SER A 82 16.38 10.66 -18.19
CA SER A 82 15.01 10.41 -17.68
C SER A 82 14.99 9.35 -16.58
N ILE A 83 15.73 8.24 -16.75
CA ILE A 83 15.85 7.18 -15.74
C ILE A 83 16.52 7.71 -14.48
N PHE A 84 17.58 8.51 -14.63
CA PHE A 84 18.29 9.11 -13.50
C PHE A 84 17.37 10.04 -12.69
N PHE A 85 16.66 10.97 -13.33
CA PHE A 85 15.70 11.84 -12.64
C PHE A 85 14.61 11.05 -11.93
N ASN A 86 14.07 10.01 -12.59
CA ASN A 86 13.07 9.15 -11.99
C ASN A 86 13.62 8.42 -10.75
N ALA A 87 14.87 7.94 -10.79
CA ALA A 87 15.52 7.30 -9.65
C ALA A 87 15.71 8.26 -8.47
N VAL A 88 16.14 9.50 -8.75
CA VAL A 88 16.34 10.55 -7.74
C VAL A 88 15.05 10.90 -7.01
N VAL A 89 13.89 10.79 -7.66
CA VAL A 89 12.59 11.02 -7.01
C VAL A 89 12.05 9.76 -6.34
N MET A 90 12.01 8.64 -7.07
CA MET A 90 11.32 7.42 -6.63
C MET A 90 12.07 6.67 -5.52
N LEU A 91 13.41 6.64 -5.54
CA LEU A 91 14.17 5.90 -4.53
C LEU A 91 14.07 6.54 -3.14
N PRO A 92 14.21 7.88 -2.96
CA PRO A 92 13.97 8.50 -1.68
C PRO A 92 12.53 8.32 -1.19
N VAL A 93 11.53 8.46 -2.07
CA VAL A 93 10.13 8.24 -1.70
C VAL A 93 9.92 6.80 -1.24
N ALA A 94 10.45 5.81 -1.96
CA ALA A 94 10.41 4.40 -1.56
C ALA A 94 11.05 4.18 -0.19
N PHE A 95 12.21 4.78 0.07
CA PHE A 95 12.90 4.70 1.35
C PHE A 95 12.06 5.29 2.50
N PHE A 96 11.46 6.46 2.30
CA PHE A 96 10.62 7.08 3.32
C PHE A 96 9.30 6.32 3.54
N VAL A 97 8.71 5.75 2.49
CA VAL A 97 7.54 4.85 2.59
C VAL A 97 7.90 3.60 3.37
N TYR A 98 9.07 3.00 3.12
CA TYR A 98 9.58 1.86 3.88
C TYR A 98 9.73 2.20 5.38
N LYS A 99 10.21 3.41 5.69
CA LYS A 99 10.29 3.95 7.06
C LYS A 99 8.93 4.36 7.64
N GLY A 100 7.82 4.19 6.93
CA GLY A 100 6.48 4.55 7.42
C GLY A 100 6.23 6.05 7.54
N HIS A 101 6.86 6.88 6.70
CA HIS A 101 6.63 8.32 6.72
C HIS A 101 5.32 8.66 5.98
N ARG A 102 4.34 9.22 6.70
CA ARG A 102 2.99 9.53 6.16
C ARG A 102 3.04 10.45 4.95
N TRP A 103 3.86 11.50 5.00
CA TRP A 103 3.98 12.46 3.91
C TRP A 103 4.51 11.79 2.64
N ALA A 104 5.41 10.82 2.74
CA ALA A 104 5.94 10.10 1.58
C ALA A 104 4.88 9.20 0.93
N ILE A 105 4.00 8.58 1.73
CA ILE A 105 2.87 7.80 1.21
C ILE A 105 1.90 8.73 0.45
N VAL A 106 1.61 9.92 0.99
CA VAL A 106 0.76 10.91 0.34
C VAL A 106 1.39 11.43 -0.96
N VAL A 107 2.68 11.76 -0.93
CA VAL A 107 3.44 12.16 -2.12
C VAL A 107 3.37 11.07 -3.19
N MET A 108 3.56 9.80 -2.82
CA MET A 108 3.48 8.71 -3.78
C MET A 108 2.09 8.58 -4.42
N VAL A 109 1.03 8.69 -3.62
CA VAL A 109 -0.35 8.69 -4.14
C VAL A 109 -0.57 9.86 -5.09
N ALA A 110 -0.05 11.04 -4.76
CA ALA A 110 -0.13 12.22 -5.62
C ALA A 110 0.63 12.01 -6.94
N LEU A 111 1.86 11.46 -6.90
CA LEU A 111 2.66 11.18 -8.09
C LEU A 111 1.98 10.16 -9.01
N ILE A 112 1.47 9.05 -8.47
CA ILE A 112 0.72 8.04 -9.26
C ILE A 112 -0.53 8.66 -9.88
N THR A 113 -1.29 9.41 -9.09
CA THR A 113 -2.54 10.02 -9.56
C THR A 113 -2.28 11.08 -10.62
N TYR A 114 -1.23 11.89 -10.43
CA TYR A 114 -0.78 12.85 -11.44
C TYR A 114 -0.37 12.14 -12.73
N GLY A 115 0.48 11.10 -12.66
CA GLY A 115 0.93 10.38 -13.85
C GLY A 115 -0.19 9.71 -14.64
N VAL A 116 -1.19 9.13 -13.95
CA VAL A 116 -2.39 8.60 -14.62
C VAL A 116 -3.25 9.73 -15.18
N GLY A 117 -3.43 10.81 -14.42
CA GLY A 117 -4.23 11.97 -14.84
C GLY A 117 -3.65 12.69 -16.06
N SER A 118 -2.36 13.00 -16.08
CA SER A 118 -1.69 13.65 -17.20
C SER A 118 -1.76 12.80 -18.46
N TYR A 119 -1.53 11.49 -18.33
CA TYR A 119 -1.65 10.55 -19.45
C TYR A 119 -3.06 10.54 -20.07
N LEU A 120 -4.11 10.55 -19.23
CA LEU A 120 -5.49 10.57 -19.71
C LEU A 120 -5.84 11.91 -20.39
N LEU A 121 -5.31 13.03 -19.89
CA LEU A 121 -5.53 14.36 -20.46
C LEU A 121 -4.81 14.54 -21.80
N GLU A 122 -3.53 14.16 -21.87
CA GLU A 122 -2.70 14.33 -23.06
C GLU A 122 -3.11 13.40 -24.20
N SER A 123 -3.49 12.16 -23.90
CA SER A 123 -3.90 11.20 -24.92
C SER A 123 -5.30 11.44 -25.48
N GLY A 124 -6.13 12.23 -24.78
CA GLY A 124 -7.56 12.44 -25.10
C GLY A 124 -8.39 11.15 -25.09
N LYS A 125 -7.83 10.04 -24.59
CA LYS A 125 -8.45 8.71 -24.59
C LYS A 125 -8.47 8.15 -23.18
N ILE A 126 -9.63 7.61 -22.80
CA ILE A 126 -9.74 6.87 -21.54
C ILE A 126 -9.02 5.54 -21.68
N SER A 127 -7.87 5.40 -21.03
CA SER A 127 -7.18 4.12 -20.91
C SER A 127 -7.77 3.32 -19.74
N VAL A 128 -8.63 2.36 -20.07
CA VAL A 128 -9.23 1.42 -19.11
C VAL A 128 -8.14 0.71 -18.30
N LEU A 129 -7.02 0.35 -18.94
CA LEU A 129 -5.89 -0.28 -18.28
C LEU A 129 -5.23 0.63 -17.24
N ALA A 130 -5.00 1.91 -17.57
CA ALA A 130 -4.41 2.86 -16.63
C ALA A 130 -5.29 3.07 -15.39
N ILE A 131 -6.61 3.20 -15.59
CA ILE A 131 -7.59 3.33 -14.50
C ILE A 131 -7.63 2.05 -13.67
N PHE A 132 -7.62 0.88 -14.30
CA PHE A 132 -7.62 -0.39 -13.59
C PHE A 132 -6.37 -0.58 -12.72
N ILE A 133 -5.19 -0.26 -13.27
CA ILE A 133 -3.93 -0.28 -12.52
C ILE A 133 -4.01 0.70 -11.33
N TRP A 134 -4.50 1.93 -11.56
CA TRP A 134 -4.69 2.90 -10.49
C TRP A 134 -5.60 2.37 -9.37
N LEU A 135 -6.74 1.78 -9.72
CA LEU A 135 -7.69 1.17 -8.77
C LEU A 135 -7.08 -0.01 -7.99
N LEU A 136 -6.11 -0.72 -8.57
CA LEU A 136 -5.41 -1.82 -7.91
C LEU A 136 -4.36 -1.31 -6.93
N LEU A 137 -3.64 -0.24 -7.28
CA LEU A 137 -2.49 0.27 -6.53
C LEU A 137 -2.89 1.15 -5.35
N ILE A 138 -3.78 2.13 -5.56
CA ILE A 138 -4.13 3.13 -4.54
C ILE A 138 -4.65 2.51 -3.23
N PRO A 139 -5.49 1.46 -3.23
CA PRO A 139 -5.91 0.83 -1.98
C PRO A 139 -4.74 0.38 -1.10
N ARG A 140 -3.61 -0.05 -1.67
CA ARG A 140 -2.44 -0.51 -0.89
C ARG A 140 -1.77 0.64 -0.14
N PHE A 141 -1.60 1.77 -0.81
CA PHE A 141 -1.07 2.99 -0.21
C PHE A 141 -2.04 3.58 0.83
N TRP A 142 -3.34 3.57 0.54
CA TRP A 142 -4.36 4.00 1.48
C TRP A 142 -4.34 3.16 2.77
N LYS A 143 -4.22 1.84 2.63
CA LYS A 143 -4.12 0.93 3.77
C LYS A 143 -2.86 1.18 4.59
N ALA A 144 -1.71 1.37 3.94
CA ALA A 144 -0.47 1.75 4.61
C ALA A 144 -0.64 3.06 5.40
N LEU A 145 -1.23 4.09 4.78
CA LEU A 145 -1.48 5.38 5.44
C LEU A 145 -2.40 5.25 6.66
N LYS A 146 -3.45 4.43 6.56
CA LYS A 146 -4.37 4.16 7.67
C LYS A 146 -3.64 3.54 8.86
N ILE A 147 -2.80 2.53 8.63
CA ILE A 147 -1.99 1.88 9.68
C ILE A 147 -1.06 2.89 10.35
N GLU A 148 -0.39 3.74 9.57
CA GLU A 148 0.51 4.76 10.09
C GLU A 148 -0.21 5.81 10.97
N ASN A 149 -1.42 6.18 10.60
CA ASN A 149 -2.25 7.11 11.38
C ASN A 149 -2.68 6.50 12.71
N GLU A 150 -3.21 5.27 12.68
CA GLU A 150 -3.69 4.61 13.90
C GLU A 150 -2.54 4.27 14.86
N ARG A 151 -1.37 3.83 14.35
CA ARG A 151 -0.19 3.59 15.21
C ARG A 151 0.23 4.85 15.98
N ARG A 152 0.15 6.03 15.36
CA ARG A 152 0.53 7.29 16.00
C ARG A 152 -0.46 7.71 17.08
N LYS A 153 -1.76 7.48 16.88
CA LYS A 153 -2.77 7.71 17.91
C LYS A 153 -2.51 6.87 19.15
N VAL A 154 -2.14 5.60 18.97
CA VAL A 154 -1.77 4.69 20.07
C VAL A 154 -0.49 5.15 20.79
N LYS A 155 0.51 5.65 20.05
CA LYS A 155 1.77 6.16 20.62
C LYS A 155 1.67 7.54 21.27
N ALA A 156 0.58 8.27 21.05
CA ALA A 156 0.34 9.58 21.64
C ALA A 156 -0.80 9.53 22.68
N PRO A 157 -0.70 8.70 23.75
CA PRO A 157 -1.69 8.77 24.82
C PRO A 157 -1.56 10.13 25.53
N SER A 158 -2.59 10.96 25.38
CA SER A 158 -3.03 12.10 26.21
C SER A 158 -1.94 12.81 27.05
N THR A 159 -1.31 13.83 26.49
CA THR A 159 -0.90 15.02 27.26
C THR A 159 -2.04 16.03 27.21
N PHE A 160 -3.04 15.86 28.08
CA PHE A 160 -3.99 16.89 28.50
C PHE A 160 -4.37 16.62 29.94
#